data_AF-A0A3A0ETU9-F1
#
_entry.id   AF-A0A3A0ETU9-F1
#
_cell.length_a   1.000
_cell.length_b   1.000
_cell.length_c   1.000
_cell.angle_alpha   90.00
_cell.angle_beta   90.00
_cell.angle_gamma   90.00
#
_symmetry.space_group_name_H-M   'P 1'
#
loop_
_entity.id
_entity.type
_entity.pdbx_description
1 polymer ?
#
loop_
_entity_poly.entity_id
_entity_poly.type
_entity_poly.pdbx_seq_one_letter_code
_entity_poly.pdbx_strand_id
1 'polypeptide(L)'
;MTTSSRKKATSATAHETGYGKPPANHRFQKGRSGNPKGRPKKQRSTPKPLKLADGPSNSQFEQEIYRLLQLHENGKPVELPASQALLRSMVATALKGNRLAQKQLYELLKAEEQKAFEQTIKQYSHYADLKAKHEAIIAKARAQGLPEPELYPHPDDILLDPTTAKVKIIGPRNPDQVPIFKNGLIVWEYFLTLSAYLFVTNDKLEIEIGGIKGCAAYAMTVLVQLFLPPRMRVDQKAEEALHYDLLHMTKKELSARMRALINKLSHAPTISAQMNAHDNAVSLLGQFGDGMMEAVEMYEKQKKK
;
A
#
# COMPACT_ATOMS: atom_id res chain seq x y z
N MET A 1 44.16 -66.28 51.15
CA MET A 1 42.77 -65.80 51.34
C MET A 1 42.80 -64.28 51.57
N THR A 2 41.71 -63.60 51.20
CA THR A 2 41.34 -62.17 51.45
C THR A 2 42.12 -61.09 50.66
N THR A 3 41.59 -60.67 49.50
CA THR A 3 40.72 -59.50 49.19
C THR A 3 41.51 -58.23 48.80
N SER A 4 41.45 -57.84 47.51
CA SER A 4 41.80 -56.49 47.06
C SER A 4 40.76 -55.93 46.08
N SER A 5 40.01 -54.97 46.63
CA SER A 5 39.23 -53.85 46.08
C SER A 5 39.01 -53.69 44.57
N ARG A 6 37.72 -53.57 44.21
CA ARG A 6 37.16 -53.21 42.91
C ARG A 6 37.07 -51.68 42.78
N LYS A 7 37.85 -51.05 41.90
CA LYS A 7 37.63 -49.65 41.46
C LYS A 7 36.70 -49.62 40.24
N LYS A 8 35.58 -48.93 40.37
CA LYS A 8 34.51 -48.73 39.39
C LYS A 8 34.87 -47.52 38.50
N ALA A 9 35.03 -47.75 37.19
CA ALA A 9 35.15 -46.67 36.21
C ALA A 9 33.76 -46.16 35.80
N THR A 10 33.57 -44.85 35.81
CA THR A 10 32.34 -44.13 35.49
C THR A 10 32.15 -43.97 33.98
N SER A 11 30.96 -44.33 33.50
CA SER A 11 30.49 -44.27 32.12
C SER A 11 30.28 -42.84 31.63
N ALA A 12 30.93 -42.46 30.53
CA ALA A 12 30.62 -41.27 29.74
C ALA A 12 29.40 -41.55 28.84
N THR A 13 28.32 -40.79 29.00
CA THR A 13 27.12 -40.87 28.16
C THR A 13 27.31 -40.03 26.90
N ALA A 14 27.35 -40.71 25.75
CA ALA A 14 27.22 -40.10 24.42
C ALA A 14 25.77 -39.60 24.23
N HIS A 15 25.61 -38.30 23.93
CA HIS A 15 24.30 -37.72 23.63
C HIS A 15 24.08 -37.67 22.12
N GLU A 16 23.09 -38.41 21.61
CA GLU A 16 22.60 -38.34 20.23
C GLU A 16 22.13 -36.92 19.88
N THR A 17 22.74 -36.33 18.85
CA THR A 17 22.28 -35.11 18.22
C THR A 17 21.37 -35.47 17.04
N GLY A 18 20.21 -34.84 16.95
CA GLY A 18 19.20 -35.13 15.92
C GLY A 18 18.23 -33.96 15.74
N TYR A 19 17.31 -34.05 14.77
CA TYR A 19 16.36 -32.99 14.46
C TYR A 19 15.53 -32.61 15.71
N GLY A 20 15.54 -31.32 16.07
CA GLY A 20 14.89 -30.80 17.29
C GLY A 20 15.66 -31.01 18.59
N LYS A 21 16.86 -31.63 18.57
CA LYS A 21 17.72 -31.86 19.74
C LYS A 21 19.08 -31.16 19.58
N PRO A 22 19.15 -29.81 19.72
CA PRO A 22 20.40 -29.09 19.59
C PRO A 22 21.41 -29.53 20.67
N PRO A 23 22.71 -29.61 20.33
CA PRO A 23 23.76 -30.03 21.26
C PRO A 23 23.79 -29.12 22.50
N ALA A 24 24.02 -29.71 23.67
CA ALA A 24 23.94 -29.01 24.96
C ALA A 24 24.84 -27.77 25.02
N ASN A 25 26.01 -27.82 24.38
CA ASN A 25 26.98 -26.73 24.35
C ASN A 25 26.50 -25.49 23.57
N HIS A 26 25.49 -25.63 22.71
CA HIS A 26 24.93 -24.53 21.90
C HIS A 26 23.53 -24.08 22.35
N ARG A 27 23.01 -24.61 23.47
CA ARG A 27 21.72 -24.16 24.02
C ARG A 27 21.89 -22.82 24.73
N PHE A 28 20.95 -21.91 24.51
CA PHE A 28 20.90 -20.68 25.29
C PHE A 28 20.70 -21.01 26.78
N GLN A 29 21.51 -20.40 27.64
CA GLN A 29 21.38 -20.57 29.08
C GLN A 29 20.07 -19.92 29.56
N LYS A 30 19.30 -20.65 30.37
CA LYS A 30 18.05 -20.13 30.96
C LYS A 30 18.38 -18.87 31.77
N GLY A 31 17.73 -17.76 31.43
CA GLY A 31 17.97 -16.44 32.06
C GLY A 31 19.00 -15.55 31.35
N ARG A 32 19.66 -16.03 30.29
CA ARG A 32 20.63 -15.24 29.51
C ARG A 32 20.23 -15.22 28.03
N SER A 33 19.74 -14.07 27.56
CA SER A 33 19.45 -13.85 26.14
C SER A 33 20.74 -13.99 25.31
N GLY A 34 20.68 -14.72 24.20
CA GLY A 34 21.78 -14.83 23.22
C GLY A 34 22.13 -13.51 22.53
N ASN A 35 21.26 -12.51 22.65
CA ASN A 35 21.53 -11.15 22.21
C ASN A 35 21.39 -10.20 23.41
N PRO A 36 22.47 -9.99 24.19
CA PRO A 36 22.45 -9.12 25.36
C PRO A 36 22.18 -7.64 25.03
N LYS A 37 22.37 -7.23 23.76
CA LYS A 37 22.04 -5.87 23.28
C LYS A 37 20.59 -5.74 22.79
N GLY A 38 19.85 -6.84 22.75
CA GLY A 38 18.47 -6.89 22.23
C GLY A 38 18.41 -6.66 20.71
N ARG A 39 17.20 -6.81 20.15
CA ARG A 39 16.94 -6.44 18.75
C ARG A 39 17.21 -4.94 18.58
N PRO A 40 18.01 -4.50 17.59
CA PRO A 40 18.20 -3.08 17.32
C PRO A 40 16.85 -2.38 17.17
N LYS A 41 16.67 -1.23 17.82
CA LYS A 41 15.44 -0.43 17.67
C LYS A 41 15.23 -0.15 16.19
N LYS A 42 14.01 -0.42 15.70
CA LYS A 42 13.59 -0.10 14.33
C LYS A 42 13.94 1.38 14.10
N GLN A 43 14.86 1.66 13.18
CA GLN A 43 15.11 3.01 12.70
C GLN A 43 13.75 3.57 12.30
N ARG A 44 13.33 4.69 12.91
CA ARG A 44 12.14 5.40 12.44
C ARG A 44 12.43 5.68 10.97
N SER A 45 11.53 5.29 10.07
CA SER A 45 11.67 5.65 8.67
C SER A 45 11.80 7.16 8.62
N THR A 46 13.00 7.66 8.38
CA THR A 46 13.16 9.04 7.96
C THR A 46 12.34 9.13 6.68
N PRO A 47 11.28 9.94 6.64
CA PRO A 47 10.60 10.17 5.38
C PRO A 47 11.68 10.66 4.42
N LYS A 48 11.96 9.90 3.35
CA LYS A 48 12.76 10.42 2.24
C LYS A 48 12.10 11.75 1.87
N PRO A 49 12.83 12.87 1.86
CA PRO A 49 12.24 14.13 1.43
C PRO A 49 11.65 13.92 0.04
N LEU A 50 10.39 14.30 -0.12
CA LEU A 50 9.77 14.39 -1.43
C LEU A 50 10.66 15.33 -2.26
N LYS A 51 11.16 14.85 -3.40
CA LYS A 51 11.89 15.72 -4.35
C LYS A 51 10.89 16.74 -4.88
N LEU A 52 11.05 18.01 -4.50
CA LEU A 52 10.27 19.10 -5.06
C LEU A 52 10.97 19.55 -6.36
N ALA A 53 10.69 18.82 -7.45
CA ALA A 53 11.08 19.09 -8.84
C ALA A 53 12.56 18.86 -9.22
N ASP A 54 12.75 18.33 -10.43
CA ASP A 54 14.05 18.01 -11.06
C ASP A 54 14.76 19.28 -11.60
N GLY A 55 14.88 20.33 -10.77
CA GLY A 55 15.57 21.58 -11.12
C GLY A 55 17.07 21.57 -10.74
N PRO A 56 17.98 22.11 -11.57
CA PRO A 56 19.43 22.05 -11.33
C PRO A 56 19.96 22.92 -10.17
N SER A 57 19.16 23.84 -9.59
CA SER A 57 19.59 24.71 -8.48
C SER A 57 19.22 24.21 -7.07
N ASN A 58 18.52 23.07 -6.95
CA ASN A 58 17.77 22.77 -5.74
C ASN A 58 18.51 21.91 -4.70
N SER A 59 19.62 21.26 -5.03
CA SER A 59 20.16 20.20 -4.16
C SER A 59 20.73 20.70 -2.83
N GLN A 60 21.51 21.79 -2.80
CA GLN A 60 22.13 22.29 -1.57
C GLN A 60 21.13 22.98 -0.62
N PHE A 61 20.20 23.76 -1.18
CA PHE A 61 19.16 24.42 -0.39
C PHE A 61 18.16 23.42 0.19
N GLU A 62 17.73 22.43 -0.59
CA GLU A 62 16.90 21.32 -0.10
C GLU A 62 17.64 20.51 0.97
N GLN A 63 18.91 20.18 0.75
CA GLN A 63 19.72 19.47 1.74
C GLN A 63 19.76 20.23 3.08
N GLU A 64 19.94 21.54 3.05
CA GLU A 64 19.99 22.34 4.29
C GLU A 64 18.62 22.45 4.95
N ILE A 65 17.54 22.64 4.18
CA ILE A 65 16.16 22.71 4.68
C ILE A 65 15.69 21.42 5.35
N TYR A 66 16.15 20.27 4.82
CA TYR A 66 15.80 18.94 5.33
C TYR A 66 16.84 18.37 6.30
N ARG A 67 17.95 19.09 6.53
CA ARG A 67 18.95 18.71 7.53
C ARG A 67 18.32 18.63 8.91
N LEU A 68 18.52 17.51 9.60
CA LEU A 68 18.06 17.32 10.96
C LEU A 68 18.93 18.14 11.93
N LEU A 69 18.28 18.94 12.76
CA LEU A 69 18.89 19.68 13.85
C LEU A 69 18.50 19.03 15.18
N GLN A 70 19.45 18.96 16.12
CA GLN A 70 19.19 18.55 17.49
C GLN A 70 18.80 19.79 18.31
N LEU A 71 17.54 19.84 18.75
CA LEU A 71 17.01 20.94 19.55
C LEU A 71 16.53 20.42 20.91
N HIS A 72 16.59 21.27 21.93
CA HIS A 72 16.03 20.95 23.24
C HIS A 72 14.71 21.70 23.43
N GLU A 73 13.60 20.96 23.51
CA GLU A 73 12.28 21.49 23.84
C GLU A 73 11.84 20.88 25.18
N ASN A 74 11.45 21.72 26.15
CA ASN A 74 10.98 21.29 27.47
C ASN A 74 11.94 20.30 28.18
N GLY A 75 13.24 20.51 28.02
CA GLY A 75 14.29 19.66 28.61
C GLY A 75 14.50 18.30 27.93
N LYS A 76 13.83 18.02 26.80
CA LYS A 76 14.01 16.79 26.03
C LYS A 76 14.67 17.09 24.67
N PRO A 77 15.64 16.28 24.23
CA PRO A 77 16.19 16.40 22.88
C PRO A 77 15.14 15.95 21.85
N VAL A 78 14.87 16.81 20.87
CA VAL A 78 13.99 16.56 19.73
C VAL A 78 14.81 16.81 18.46
N GLU A 79 14.81 15.82 17.57
CA GLU A 79 15.42 15.94 16.25
C GLU A 79 14.35 16.34 15.24
N LEU A 80 14.55 17.45 14.55
CA LEU A 80 13.62 17.95 13.53
C LEU A 80 14.36 18.67 12.38
N PRO A 81 13.79 18.68 11.15
CA PRO A 81 14.38 19.40 10.03
C PRO A 81 14.56 20.90 10.30
N ALA A 82 15.58 21.51 9.71
CA ALA A 82 15.89 22.94 9.88
C ALA A 82 14.71 23.86 9.54
N SER A 83 13.96 23.55 8.48
CA SER A 83 12.74 24.29 8.11
C SER A 83 11.65 24.23 9.20
N GLN A 84 11.43 23.07 9.80
CA GLN A 84 10.45 22.92 10.87
C GLN A 84 10.89 23.66 12.14
N ALA A 85 12.20 23.65 12.43
CA ALA A 85 12.78 24.38 13.56
C ALA A 85 12.59 25.89 13.42
N LEU A 86 12.86 26.40 12.22
CA LEU A 86 12.68 27.81 11.87
C LEU A 86 11.22 28.23 12.01
N LEU A 87 10.27 27.45 11.49
CA LEU A 87 8.85 27.77 11.60
C LEU A 87 8.40 27.81 13.07
N ARG A 88 8.81 26.84 13.89
CA ARG A 88 8.49 26.82 15.33
C ARG A 88 9.07 28.01 16.09
N SER A 89 10.33 28.37 15.83
CA SER A 89 10.98 29.50 16.49
C SER A 89 10.32 30.82 16.10
N MET A 90 9.93 30.97 14.83
CA MET A 90 9.18 32.12 14.33
C MET A 90 7.79 32.22 15.00
N VAL A 91 7.07 31.10 15.12
CA VAL A 91 5.78 31.04 15.85
C VAL A 91 5.96 31.44 17.32
N ALA A 92 6.93 30.87 18.03
CA ALA A 92 7.21 31.21 19.43
C ALA A 92 7.58 32.70 19.59
N THR A 93 8.30 33.27 18.64
CA THR A 93 8.70 34.69 18.64
C THR A 93 7.51 35.60 18.35
N ALA A 94 6.63 35.22 17.43
CA ALA A 94 5.38 35.93 17.16
C ALA A 94 4.44 35.93 18.38
N LEU A 95 4.31 34.79 19.06
CA LEU A 95 3.49 34.66 20.28
C LEU A 95 4.02 35.52 21.45
N LYS A 96 5.33 35.79 21.50
CA LYS A 96 5.96 36.71 22.47
C LYS A 96 5.73 38.20 22.15
N GLY A 97 4.98 38.55 21.11
CA GLY A 97 4.63 39.93 20.78
C GLY A 97 5.56 40.63 19.78
N ASN A 98 6.48 39.92 19.14
CA ASN A 98 7.31 40.52 18.10
C ASN A 98 6.45 40.83 16.85
N ARG A 99 6.23 42.13 16.60
CA ARG A 99 5.37 42.62 15.50
C ARG A 99 5.84 42.18 14.11
N LEU A 100 7.14 42.10 13.87
CA LEU A 100 7.68 41.67 12.57
C LEU A 100 7.43 40.18 12.35
N ALA A 101 7.70 39.34 13.36
CA ALA A 101 7.42 37.91 13.29
C ALA A 101 5.92 37.60 13.14
N GLN A 102 5.05 38.37 13.83
CA GLN A 102 3.59 38.27 13.66
C GLN A 102 3.15 38.60 12.24
N LYS A 103 3.66 39.69 11.67
CA LYS A 103 3.35 40.09 10.28
C LYS A 103 3.80 39.02 9.29
N GLN A 104 5.04 38.54 9.39
CA GLN A 104 5.58 37.50 8.50
C GLN A 104 4.76 36.20 8.59
N LEU A 105 4.42 35.75 9.80
CA LEU A 105 3.62 34.55 10.00
C LEU A 105 2.21 34.70 9.42
N TYR A 106 1.58 35.86 9.60
CA TYR A 106 0.26 36.15 9.02
C TYR A 106 0.29 36.17 7.49
N GLU A 107 1.31 36.78 6.89
CA GLU A 107 1.49 36.80 5.43
C GLU A 107 1.71 35.38 4.87
N LEU A 108 2.51 34.56 5.56
CA LEU A 108 2.71 33.15 5.19
C LEU A 108 1.42 32.35 5.29
N LEU A 109 0.66 32.48 6.38
CA LEU A 109 -0.62 31.80 6.56
C LEU A 109 -1.61 32.19 5.47
N LYS A 110 -1.78 33.50 5.23
CA LYS A 110 -2.65 34.01 4.18
C LYS A 110 -2.24 33.51 2.79
N ALA A 111 -0.93 33.45 2.51
CA ALA A 111 -0.43 32.93 1.25
C ALA A 111 -0.67 31.42 1.10
N GLU A 112 -0.54 30.63 2.17
CA GLU A 112 -0.88 29.20 2.15
C GLU A 112 -2.38 28.95 1.97
N GLU A 113 -3.23 29.69 2.70
CA GLU A 113 -4.68 29.60 2.56
C GLU A 113 -5.13 29.96 1.15
N GLN A 114 -4.61 31.06 0.59
CA GLN A 114 -4.90 31.48 -0.78
C GLN A 114 -4.44 30.44 -1.80
N LYS A 115 -3.22 29.89 -1.65
CA LYS A 115 -2.73 28.81 -2.52
C LYS A 115 -3.60 27.57 -2.42
N ALA A 116 -3.99 27.15 -1.21
CA ALA A 116 -4.85 26.00 -1.00
C ALA A 116 -6.24 26.21 -1.62
N PHE A 117 -6.80 27.40 -1.48
CA PHE A 117 -8.07 27.79 -2.09
C PHE A 117 -7.99 27.78 -3.62
N GLU A 118 -6.96 28.39 -4.19
CA GLU A 118 -6.73 28.39 -5.65
C GLU A 118 -6.52 26.98 -6.19
N GLN A 119 -5.75 26.13 -5.50
CA GLN A 119 -5.58 24.73 -5.87
C GLN A 119 -6.90 23.98 -5.83
N THR A 120 -7.72 24.21 -4.81
CA THR A 120 -9.05 23.60 -4.67
C THR A 120 -9.94 23.99 -5.85
N ILE A 121 -10.02 25.29 -6.20
CA ILE A 121 -10.82 25.77 -7.34
C ILE A 121 -10.28 25.23 -8.67
N LYS A 122 -8.95 25.24 -8.87
CA LYS A 122 -8.31 24.70 -10.07
C LYS A 122 -8.61 23.21 -10.22
N GLN A 123 -8.54 22.45 -9.12
CA GLN A 123 -8.89 21.04 -9.12
C GLN A 123 -10.37 20.84 -9.44
N TYR A 124 -11.26 21.60 -8.81
CA TYR A 124 -12.70 21.52 -9.05
C TYR A 124 -13.06 21.80 -10.50
N SER A 125 -12.61 22.93 -11.05
CA SER A 125 -12.85 23.31 -12.45
C SER A 125 -12.31 22.28 -13.43
N HIS A 126 -11.09 21.79 -13.20
CA HIS A 126 -10.50 20.73 -14.03
C HIS A 126 -11.39 19.47 -14.10
N TYR A 127 -11.87 18.98 -12.95
CA TYR A 127 -12.70 17.77 -12.92
C TYR A 127 -14.15 18.01 -13.37
N ALA A 128 -14.68 19.22 -13.20
CA ALA A 128 -15.98 19.61 -13.77
C ALA A 128 -15.93 19.59 -15.30
N ASP A 129 -14.91 20.19 -15.90
CA ASP A 129 -14.71 20.18 -17.36
C ASP A 129 -14.47 18.76 -17.88
N LEU A 130 -13.66 17.97 -17.17
CA LEU A 130 -13.39 16.58 -17.53
C LEU A 130 -14.67 15.74 -17.51
N LYS A 131 -15.48 15.89 -16.45
CA LYS A 131 -16.77 15.19 -16.30
C LYS A 131 -17.70 15.51 -17.47
N ALA A 132 -17.90 16.80 -17.77
CA ALA A 132 -18.75 17.23 -18.88
C ALA A 132 -18.25 16.71 -20.25
N LYS A 133 -16.93 16.72 -20.48
CA LYS A 133 -16.33 16.16 -21.71
C LYS A 133 -16.60 14.68 -21.84
N HIS A 134 -16.36 13.91 -20.78
CA HIS A 134 -16.57 12.46 -20.80
C HIS A 134 -18.06 12.11 -20.98
N GLU A 135 -18.97 12.83 -20.34
CA GLU A 135 -20.43 12.67 -20.54
C GLU A 135 -20.82 12.92 -22.00
N ALA A 136 -20.29 13.98 -22.61
CA ALA A 136 -20.56 14.29 -24.02
C ALA A 136 -20.04 13.20 -24.97
N ILE A 137 -18.88 12.60 -24.67
CA ILE A 137 -18.32 11.48 -25.46
C ILE A 137 -19.21 10.25 -25.35
N ILE A 138 -19.64 9.88 -24.14
CA ILE A 138 -20.53 8.73 -23.91
C ILE A 138 -21.89 8.95 -24.58
N ALA A 139 -22.46 10.16 -24.46
CA ALA A 139 -23.73 10.52 -25.10
C ALA A 139 -23.65 10.40 -26.63
N LYS A 140 -22.53 10.83 -27.24
CA LYS A 140 -22.28 10.66 -28.69
C LYS A 140 -22.18 9.19 -29.09
N ALA A 141 -21.45 8.37 -28.33
CA ALA A 141 -21.33 6.93 -28.60
C ALA A 141 -22.70 6.25 -28.53
N ARG A 142 -23.50 6.54 -27.48
CA ARG A 142 -24.87 6.04 -27.33
C ARG A 142 -25.78 6.45 -28.50
N ALA A 143 -25.72 7.72 -28.91
CA ALA A 143 -26.51 8.22 -30.04
C ALA A 143 -26.15 7.54 -31.38
N GLN A 144 -24.90 7.09 -31.52
CA GLN A 144 -24.40 6.38 -32.70
C GLN A 144 -24.58 4.86 -32.61
N GLY A 145 -25.11 4.33 -31.50
CA GLY A 145 -25.22 2.89 -31.28
C GLY A 145 -23.87 2.18 -31.13
N LEU A 146 -22.80 2.92 -30.84
CA LEU A 146 -21.47 2.38 -30.61
C LEU A 146 -21.31 1.94 -29.15
N PRO A 147 -20.43 0.95 -28.87
CA PRO A 147 -20.10 0.59 -27.49
C PRO A 147 -19.53 1.80 -26.75
N GLU A 148 -19.92 1.95 -25.48
CA GLU A 148 -19.45 3.06 -24.66
C GLU A 148 -17.92 3.02 -24.51
N PRO A 149 -17.22 4.13 -24.79
CA PRO A 149 -15.77 4.16 -24.69
C PRO A 149 -15.34 4.07 -23.22
N GLU A 150 -14.26 3.34 -22.97
CA GLU A 150 -13.71 3.17 -21.63
C GLU A 150 -12.88 4.42 -21.25
N LEU A 151 -13.53 5.37 -20.56
CA LEU A 151 -12.94 6.63 -20.14
C LEU A 151 -12.54 6.61 -18.66
N TYR A 152 -11.41 7.25 -18.34
CA TYR A 152 -10.87 7.30 -16.98
C TYR A 152 -10.57 8.73 -16.54
N PRO A 153 -11.03 9.15 -15.35
CA PRO A 153 -12.12 8.55 -14.58
C PRO A 153 -13.46 8.61 -15.35
N HIS A 154 -14.34 7.66 -15.09
CA HIS A 154 -15.71 7.68 -15.64
C HIS A 154 -16.49 8.87 -15.04
N PRO A 155 -17.39 9.55 -15.78
CA PRO A 155 -18.18 10.66 -15.25
C PRO A 155 -18.88 10.40 -13.92
N ASP A 156 -19.53 9.24 -13.80
CA ASP A 156 -20.25 8.82 -12.59
C ASP A 156 -19.34 8.60 -11.38
N ASP A 157 -18.03 8.49 -11.58
CA ASP A 157 -17.06 8.40 -10.49
C ASP A 157 -16.62 9.76 -9.96
N ILE A 158 -16.90 10.83 -10.69
CA ILE A 158 -16.47 12.17 -10.35
C ILE A 158 -17.58 12.81 -9.53
N LEU A 159 -17.41 12.80 -8.21
CA LEU A 159 -18.29 13.47 -7.26
C LEU A 159 -17.78 14.88 -7.02
N LEU A 160 -18.61 15.86 -7.36
CA LEU A 160 -18.33 17.28 -7.21
C LEU A 160 -19.30 17.83 -6.16
N ASP A 161 -18.76 18.41 -5.10
CA ASP A 161 -19.55 19.19 -4.14
C ASP A 161 -19.46 20.67 -4.53
N PRO A 162 -20.53 21.27 -5.08
CA PRO A 162 -20.51 22.66 -5.53
C PRO A 162 -20.41 23.65 -4.36
N THR A 163 -20.76 23.24 -3.14
CA THR A 163 -20.74 24.12 -1.96
C THR A 163 -19.34 24.25 -1.39
N THR A 164 -18.60 23.14 -1.34
CA THR A 164 -17.26 23.10 -0.75
C THR A 164 -16.13 23.07 -1.77
N ALA A 165 -16.45 23.05 -3.06
CA ALA A 165 -15.52 22.84 -4.18
C ALA A 165 -14.66 21.57 -4.04
N LYS A 166 -15.11 20.59 -3.25
CA LYS A 166 -14.40 19.33 -3.05
C LYS A 166 -14.66 18.38 -4.20
N VAL A 167 -13.60 17.73 -4.65
CA VAL A 167 -13.65 16.67 -5.66
C VAL A 167 -13.33 15.33 -5.01
N LYS A 168 -14.19 14.34 -5.20
CA LYS A 168 -13.94 12.95 -4.80
C LYS A 168 -14.10 12.04 -6.00
N ILE A 169 -13.10 11.20 -6.22
CA ILE A 169 -13.10 10.19 -7.29
C ILE A 169 -13.23 8.83 -6.63
N ILE A 170 -14.31 8.11 -6.95
CA ILE A 170 -14.64 6.83 -6.31
C ILE A 170 -14.23 5.61 -7.14
N GLY A 171 -13.87 5.78 -8.42
CA GLY A 171 -13.43 4.71 -9.29
C GLY A 171 -12.02 4.89 -9.87
N PRO A 172 -11.64 4.05 -10.86
CA PRO A 172 -10.31 4.06 -11.45
C PRO A 172 -10.01 5.41 -12.12
N ARG A 173 -8.88 6.02 -11.74
CA ARG A 173 -8.38 7.26 -12.35
C ARG A 173 -7.63 7.02 -13.65
N ASN A 174 -7.11 5.80 -13.83
CA ASN A 174 -6.33 5.38 -14.98
C ASN A 174 -6.51 3.86 -15.21
N PRO A 175 -6.08 3.34 -16.37
CA PRO A 175 -6.19 1.91 -16.70
C PRO A 175 -5.50 1.01 -15.67
N ASP A 176 -4.38 1.45 -15.09
CA ASP A 176 -3.60 0.67 -14.12
C ASP A 176 -4.35 0.39 -12.81
N GLN A 177 -5.34 1.22 -12.47
CA GLN A 177 -6.18 1.04 -11.29
C GLN A 177 -7.35 0.08 -11.52
N VAL A 178 -7.71 -0.21 -12.78
CA VAL A 178 -8.85 -1.06 -13.13
C VAL A 178 -8.77 -2.46 -12.51
N PRO A 179 -7.61 -3.15 -12.49
CA PRO A 179 -7.49 -4.45 -11.85
C PRO A 179 -7.88 -4.42 -10.36
N ILE A 180 -7.61 -3.33 -9.63
CA ILE A 180 -7.96 -3.22 -8.21
C ILE A 180 -9.48 -3.31 -8.01
N PHE A 181 -10.25 -2.59 -8.84
CA PHE A 181 -11.71 -2.62 -8.77
C PHE A 181 -12.29 -3.95 -9.29
N LYS A 182 -11.72 -4.51 -10.36
CA LYS A 182 -12.11 -5.84 -10.87
C LYS A 182 -11.83 -6.95 -9.84
N ASN A 183 -10.71 -6.87 -9.12
CA ASN A 183 -10.38 -7.79 -8.04
C ASN A 183 -11.37 -7.67 -6.88
N GLY A 184 -11.88 -6.46 -6.60
CA GLY A 184 -12.97 -6.26 -5.64
C GLY A 184 -14.20 -7.11 -5.97
N LEU A 185 -14.59 -7.20 -7.24
CA LEU A 185 -15.71 -8.04 -7.67
C LEU A 185 -15.42 -9.54 -7.47
N ILE A 186 -14.18 -9.99 -7.69
CA ILE A 186 -13.76 -11.38 -7.43
C ILE A 186 -13.82 -11.69 -5.93
N VAL A 187 -13.39 -10.74 -5.08
CA VAL A 187 -13.46 -10.86 -3.63
C VAL A 187 -14.92 -10.89 -3.15
N TRP A 188 -15.79 -10.07 -3.75
CA TRP A 188 -17.23 -10.09 -3.48
C TRP A 188 -17.82 -11.47 -3.80
N GLU A 189 -17.55 -12.02 -5.00
CA GLU A 189 -18.03 -13.34 -5.40
C GLU A 189 -17.50 -14.45 -4.47
N TYR A 190 -16.25 -14.31 -4.01
CA TYR A 190 -15.65 -15.24 -3.06
C TYR A 190 -16.41 -15.25 -1.73
N PHE A 191 -16.71 -14.07 -1.17
CA PHE A 191 -17.46 -13.98 0.10
C PHE A 191 -18.90 -14.45 -0.05
N LEU A 192 -19.54 -14.21 -1.21
CA LEU A 192 -20.86 -14.75 -1.50
C LEU A 192 -20.83 -16.29 -1.57
N THR A 193 -19.83 -16.86 -2.25
CA THR A 193 -19.61 -18.32 -2.31
C THR A 193 -19.32 -18.91 -0.93
N LEU A 194 -18.51 -18.23 -0.11
CA LEU A 194 -18.21 -18.63 1.25
C LEU A 194 -19.46 -18.62 2.13
N SER A 195 -20.35 -17.63 1.96
CA SER A 195 -21.60 -17.57 2.70
C SER A 195 -22.51 -18.77 2.40
N ALA A 196 -22.62 -19.18 1.13
CA ALA A 196 -23.34 -20.38 0.73
C ALA A 196 -22.67 -21.67 1.24
N TYR A 197 -21.33 -21.73 1.22
CA TYR A 197 -20.59 -22.86 1.79
C TYR A 197 -20.88 -23.06 3.27
N LEU A 198 -20.84 -21.98 4.07
CA LEU A 198 -21.13 -22.02 5.50
C LEU A 198 -22.57 -22.47 5.78
N PHE A 199 -23.51 -22.03 4.94
CA PHE A 199 -24.90 -22.48 5.01
C PHE A 199 -25.02 -24.00 4.76
N VAL A 200 -24.40 -24.51 3.69
CA VAL A 200 -24.45 -25.94 3.32
C VAL A 200 -23.74 -26.83 4.35
N THR A 201 -22.65 -26.36 4.96
CA THR A 201 -21.95 -27.12 6.01
C THR A 201 -22.55 -26.96 7.40
N ASN A 202 -23.56 -26.09 7.54
CA ASN A 202 -24.16 -25.71 8.82
C ASN A 202 -23.12 -25.16 9.83
N ASP A 203 -22.06 -24.54 9.31
CA ASP A 203 -21.00 -23.91 10.10
C ASP A 203 -21.39 -22.48 10.47
N LYS A 204 -21.20 -22.12 11.75
CA LYS A 204 -21.59 -20.81 12.28
C LYS A 204 -20.42 -19.84 12.27
N LEU A 205 -20.36 -18.99 11.26
CA LEU A 205 -19.57 -17.76 11.27
C LEU A 205 -20.52 -16.56 11.38
N GLU A 206 -21.01 -16.34 12.60
CA GLU A 206 -21.98 -15.29 12.91
C GLU A 206 -21.28 -14.01 13.35
N ILE A 207 -21.86 -12.87 12.98
CA ILE A 207 -21.53 -11.56 13.54
C ILE A 207 -22.79 -10.90 14.06
N GLU A 208 -22.63 -10.02 15.05
CA GLU A 208 -23.69 -9.17 15.57
C GLU A 208 -23.28 -7.71 15.40
N ILE A 209 -24.06 -6.96 14.60
CA ILE A 209 -23.85 -5.53 14.38
C ILE A 209 -25.17 -4.83 14.72
N GLY A 210 -25.16 -3.99 15.77
CA GLY A 210 -26.35 -3.22 16.17
C GLY A 210 -27.56 -4.07 16.57
N GLY A 211 -27.34 -5.27 17.12
CA GLY A 211 -28.40 -6.20 17.54
C GLY A 211 -28.93 -7.13 16.42
N ILE A 212 -28.44 -6.98 15.19
CA ILE A 212 -28.77 -7.87 14.07
C ILE A 212 -27.70 -8.96 13.98
N LYS A 213 -28.11 -10.22 14.09
CA LYS A 213 -27.25 -11.39 13.88
C LYS A 213 -27.30 -11.82 12.42
N GLY A 214 -26.13 -12.09 11.82
CA GLY A 214 -26.05 -12.53 10.43
C GLY A 214 -24.75 -13.27 10.11
N CYS A 215 -24.68 -13.82 8.91
CA CYS A 215 -23.46 -14.49 8.42
C CYS A 215 -22.37 -13.44 8.14
N ALA A 216 -21.20 -13.61 8.76
CA ALA A 216 -20.05 -12.71 8.56
C ALA A 216 -19.60 -12.64 7.11
N ALA A 217 -19.60 -13.79 6.42
CA ALA A 217 -19.22 -13.86 5.01
C ALA A 217 -20.19 -13.07 4.12
N TYR A 218 -21.49 -13.12 4.42
CA TYR A 218 -22.47 -12.32 3.70
C TYR A 218 -22.33 -10.83 4.01
N ALA A 219 -22.08 -10.45 5.27
CA ALA A 219 -21.82 -9.04 5.61
C ALA A 219 -20.59 -8.47 4.86
N MET A 220 -19.58 -9.30 4.60
CA MET A 220 -18.43 -8.90 3.79
C MET A 220 -18.80 -8.59 2.34
N THR A 221 -19.83 -9.22 1.75
CA THR A 221 -20.27 -8.89 0.38
C THR A 221 -20.78 -7.45 0.32
N VAL A 222 -21.60 -7.05 1.29
CA VAL A 222 -22.12 -5.68 1.43
C VAL A 222 -20.97 -4.68 1.56
N LEU A 223 -19.99 -4.96 2.43
CA LEU A 223 -18.84 -4.08 2.61
C LEU A 223 -18.04 -3.91 1.32
N VAL A 224 -17.76 -5.01 0.61
CA VAL A 224 -17.00 -4.94 -0.65
C VAL A 224 -17.76 -4.11 -1.70
N GLN A 225 -19.08 -4.25 -1.80
CA GLN A 225 -19.88 -3.42 -2.71
C GLN A 225 -19.84 -1.93 -2.38
N LEU A 226 -19.75 -1.55 -1.10
CA LEU A 226 -19.62 -0.14 -0.70
C LEU A 226 -18.31 0.49 -1.19
N PHE A 227 -17.23 -0.31 -1.31
CA PHE A 227 -15.95 0.14 -1.85
C PHE A 227 -15.92 0.18 -3.39
N LEU A 228 -16.85 -0.51 -4.06
CA LEU A 228 -16.95 -0.47 -5.52
C LEU A 228 -17.72 0.78 -5.99
N PRO A 229 -17.30 1.40 -7.11
CA PRO A 229 -18.07 2.43 -7.79
C PRO A 229 -19.49 1.95 -8.11
N PRO A 230 -20.53 2.81 -8.03
CA PRO A 230 -21.91 2.42 -8.30
C PRO A 230 -22.11 1.63 -9.60
N ARG A 231 -21.44 2.04 -10.70
CA ARG A 231 -21.53 1.32 -11.99
C ARG A 231 -20.94 -0.08 -12.00
N MET A 232 -20.04 -0.39 -11.06
CA MET A 232 -19.36 -1.68 -10.94
C MET A 232 -19.98 -2.56 -9.84
N ARG A 233 -20.99 -2.06 -9.13
CA ARG A 233 -21.73 -2.85 -8.14
C ARG A 233 -22.62 -3.85 -8.86
N VAL A 234 -22.87 -4.96 -8.19
CA VAL A 234 -23.81 -5.96 -8.67
C VAL A 234 -25.21 -5.51 -8.29
N ASP A 235 -26.15 -5.59 -9.23
CA ASP A 235 -27.55 -5.31 -8.91
C ASP A 235 -28.06 -6.30 -7.85
N GLN A 236 -28.92 -5.84 -6.95
CA GLN A 236 -29.42 -6.66 -5.85
C GLN A 236 -30.09 -7.95 -6.37
N LYS A 237 -30.86 -7.86 -7.46
CA LYS A 237 -31.52 -9.04 -8.07
C LYS A 237 -30.50 -10.04 -8.62
N ALA A 238 -29.40 -9.55 -9.19
CA ALA A 238 -28.34 -10.40 -9.73
C ALA A 238 -27.53 -11.07 -8.61
N GLU A 239 -27.29 -10.35 -7.51
CA GLU A 239 -26.69 -10.92 -6.29
C GLU A 239 -27.57 -12.03 -5.70
N GLU A 240 -28.87 -11.77 -5.54
CA GLU A 240 -29.83 -12.74 -5.01
C GLU A 240 -29.90 -13.98 -5.90
N ALA A 241 -30.03 -13.81 -7.23
CA ALA A 241 -30.04 -14.91 -8.18
C ALA A 241 -28.77 -15.78 -8.08
N LEU A 242 -27.60 -15.15 -8.06
CA LEU A 242 -26.34 -15.88 -7.91
C LEU A 242 -26.25 -16.58 -6.54
N HIS A 243 -26.72 -15.94 -5.47
CA HIS A 243 -26.73 -16.54 -4.15
C HIS A 243 -27.63 -17.78 -4.09
N TYR A 244 -28.83 -17.70 -4.68
CA TYR A 244 -29.73 -18.84 -4.81
C TYR A 244 -29.07 -19.99 -5.57
N ASP A 245 -28.42 -19.73 -6.70
CA ASP A 245 -27.70 -20.76 -7.46
C ASP A 245 -26.61 -21.41 -6.61
N LEU A 246 -25.83 -20.62 -5.87
CA LEU A 246 -24.76 -21.11 -4.99
C LEU A 246 -25.29 -21.98 -3.85
N LEU A 247 -26.47 -21.68 -3.29
CA LEU A 247 -27.09 -22.47 -2.22
C LEU A 247 -27.51 -23.87 -2.68
N HIS A 248 -27.75 -24.08 -3.98
CA HIS A 248 -28.07 -25.39 -4.55
C HIS A 248 -26.82 -26.21 -4.93
N MET A 249 -25.61 -25.63 -4.80
CA MET A 249 -24.36 -26.31 -5.11
C MET A 249 -23.89 -27.19 -3.94
N THR A 250 -23.16 -28.26 -4.27
CA THR A 250 -22.55 -29.12 -3.26
C THR A 250 -21.32 -28.46 -2.62
N LYS A 251 -20.96 -28.92 -1.41
CA LYS A 251 -19.73 -28.50 -0.69
C LYS A 251 -18.48 -28.57 -1.57
N LYS A 252 -18.34 -29.63 -2.39
CA LYS A 252 -17.17 -29.85 -3.25
C LYS A 252 -17.09 -28.82 -4.38
N GLU A 253 -18.23 -28.48 -4.98
CA GLU A 253 -18.32 -27.49 -6.06
C GLU A 253 -18.05 -26.09 -5.54
N LEU A 254 -18.64 -25.71 -4.39
CA LEU A 254 -18.37 -24.43 -3.73
C LEU A 254 -16.89 -24.28 -3.37
N SER A 255 -16.27 -25.35 -2.84
CA SER A 255 -14.84 -25.38 -2.53
C SER A 255 -13.94 -25.30 -3.77
N ALA A 256 -14.37 -25.84 -4.91
CA ALA A 256 -13.66 -25.70 -6.17
C ALA A 256 -13.77 -24.27 -6.71
N ARG A 257 -14.97 -23.67 -6.65
CA ARG A 257 -15.20 -22.28 -7.07
C ARG A 257 -14.39 -21.28 -6.25
N MET A 258 -14.39 -21.40 -4.92
CA MET A 258 -13.56 -20.56 -4.04
C MET A 258 -12.07 -20.62 -4.41
N ARG A 259 -11.53 -21.83 -4.67
CA ARG A 259 -10.14 -21.99 -5.10
C ARG A 259 -9.86 -21.33 -6.46
N ALA A 260 -10.79 -21.45 -7.40
CA ALA A 260 -10.66 -20.78 -8.70
C ALA A 260 -10.64 -19.25 -8.57
N LEU A 261 -11.46 -18.67 -7.68
CA LEU A 261 -11.47 -17.24 -7.40
C LEU A 261 -10.15 -16.76 -6.74
N ILE A 262 -9.62 -17.52 -5.79
CA ILE A 262 -8.30 -17.25 -5.18
C ILE A 262 -7.19 -17.27 -6.25
N ASN A 263 -7.21 -18.24 -7.16
CA ASN A 263 -6.22 -18.30 -8.24
C ASN A 263 -6.29 -17.11 -9.18
N LYS A 264 -7.50 -16.61 -9.48
CA LYS A 264 -7.66 -15.37 -10.27
C LYS A 264 -7.05 -14.16 -9.55
N LEU A 265 -7.16 -14.09 -8.22
CA LEU A 265 -6.58 -13.00 -7.42
C LEU A 265 -5.04 -13.07 -7.36
N SER A 266 -4.46 -14.27 -7.24
CA SER A 266 -3.00 -14.44 -7.10
C SER A 266 -2.19 -14.11 -8.35
N HIS A 267 -2.85 -14.02 -9.53
CA HIS A 267 -2.22 -13.72 -10.81
C HIS A 267 -2.44 -12.27 -11.27
N ALA A 268 -3.05 -11.43 -10.44
CA ALA A 268 -3.20 -10.01 -10.75
C ALA A 268 -1.86 -9.29 -10.53
N PRO A 269 -1.24 -8.69 -11.56
CA PRO A 269 0.06 -8.04 -11.42
C PRO A 269 -0.08 -6.82 -10.48
N THR A 270 0.64 -6.83 -9.37
CA THR A 270 0.74 -5.66 -8.50
C THR A 270 1.57 -4.58 -9.19
N ILE A 271 1.19 -3.31 -9.05
CA ILE A 271 1.95 -2.16 -9.59
C ILE A 271 3.43 -2.23 -9.18
N SER A 272 3.73 -2.65 -7.93
CA SER A 272 5.11 -2.83 -7.47
C SER A 272 5.86 -3.93 -8.23
N ALA A 273 5.18 -5.00 -8.64
CA ALA A 273 5.79 -6.08 -9.40
C ALA A 273 6.07 -5.64 -10.85
N GLN A 274 5.19 -4.82 -11.43
CA GLN A 274 5.39 -4.23 -12.76
C GLN A 274 6.53 -3.19 -12.77
N MET A 275 6.59 -2.32 -11.75
CA MET A 275 7.71 -1.38 -11.58
C MET A 275 9.04 -2.10 -11.41
N ASN A 276 9.10 -3.12 -10.54
CA ASN A 276 10.32 -3.92 -10.36
C ASN A 276 10.72 -4.65 -11.65
N ALA A 277 9.76 -5.15 -12.42
CA ALA A 277 10.04 -5.79 -13.70
C ALA A 277 10.58 -4.79 -14.73
N HIS A 278 10.04 -3.57 -14.77
CA HIS A 278 10.56 -2.49 -15.60
C HIS A 278 11.98 -2.07 -15.19
N ASP A 279 12.22 -1.85 -13.89
CA ASP A 279 13.53 -1.48 -13.35
C ASP A 279 14.58 -2.56 -13.66
N ASN A 280 14.20 -3.84 -13.55
CA ASN A 280 15.06 -4.97 -13.93
C ASN A 280 15.35 -5.00 -15.44
N ALA A 281 14.35 -4.73 -16.28
CA ALA A 281 14.53 -4.67 -17.74
C ALA A 281 15.44 -3.50 -18.16
N VAL A 282 15.29 -2.33 -17.53
CA VAL A 282 16.15 -1.16 -17.75
C VAL A 282 17.58 -1.45 -17.31
N SER A 283 17.77 -2.11 -16.17
CA SER A 283 19.09 -2.56 -15.69
C SER A 283 19.77 -3.53 -16.66
N LEU A 284 19.01 -4.49 -17.20
CA LEU A 284 19.52 -5.47 -18.18
C LEU A 284 19.93 -4.79 -19.49
N LEU A 285 19.15 -3.81 -19.97
CA LEU A 285 19.48 -3.01 -21.15
C LEU A 285 20.74 -2.17 -20.94
N GLY A 286 20.94 -1.63 -19.73
CA GLY A 286 22.19 -0.94 -19.35
C GLY A 286 23.41 -1.86 -19.44
N GLN A 287 23.33 -3.05 -18.83
CA GLN A 287 24.41 -4.05 -18.88
C GLN A 287 24.73 -4.51 -20.32
N PHE A 288 23.70 -4.65 -21.15
CA PHE A 288 23.89 -4.98 -22.56
C PHE A 288 24.56 -3.83 -23.35
N GLY A 289 24.19 -2.58 -23.05
CA GLY A 289 24.83 -1.39 -23.62
C GLY A 289 26.31 -1.29 -23.25
N ASP A 290 26.65 -1.53 -21.99
CA ASP A 290 28.04 -1.53 -21.51
C ASP A 290 28.88 -2.61 -22.21
N GLY A 291 28.33 -3.83 -22.36
CA GLY A 291 29.00 -4.92 -23.07
C GLY A 291 29.19 -4.66 -24.57
N MET A 292 28.25 -3.96 -25.21
CA MET A 292 28.39 -3.51 -26.60
C MET A 292 29.51 -2.47 -26.75
N MET A 293 29.61 -1.52 -25.82
CA MET A 293 30.69 -0.53 -25.82
C MET A 293 32.06 -1.17 -25.62
N GLU A 294 32.17 -2.13 -24.70
CA GLU A 294 33.41 -2.88 -24.48
C GLU A 294 33.82 -3.70 -25.71
N ALA A 295 32.84 -4.31 -26.41
CA ALA A 295 33.07 -5.02 -27.66
C ALA A 295 33.55 -4.09 -28.79
N VAL A 296 32.96 -2.89 -28.91
CA VAL A 296 33.38 -1.87 -29.88
C VAL A 296 34.80 -1.38 -29.56
N GLU A 297 35.12 -1.11 -28.30
CA GLU A 297 36.48 -0.72 -27.89
C GLU A 297 37.52 -1.81 -28.17
N MET A 298 37.17 -3.08 -27.93
CA MET A 298 38.04 -4.21 -28.27
C MET A 298 38.29 -4.30 -29.77
N TYR A 299 37.25 -4.11 -30.59
CA TYR A 299 37.36 -4.08 -32.04
C TYR A 299 38.22 -2.92 -32.54
N GLU A 300 38.04 -1.71 -32.00
CA GLU A 300 38.86 -0.55 -32.34
C GLU A 300 40.34 -0.72 -31.93
N LYS A 301 40.60 -1.35 -30.77
CA LYS A 301 41.96 -1.70 -30.32
C LYS A 301 42.62 -2.72 -31.23
N GLN A 302 41.86 -3.69 -31.76
CA GLN A 302 42.37 -4.68 -32.71
C GLN A 302 42.70 -4.06 -34.07
N LYS A 303 41.96 -3.03 -34.50
CA LYS A 303 42.18 -2.34 -35.78
C LYS A 303 43.36 -1.35 -35.78
N LYS A 304 43.90 -1.03 -34.60
CA LYS A 304 45.07 -0.16 -34.39
C LYS A 304 46.40 -0.93 -34.24
N LYS A 305 46.37 -2.26 -34.31
CA LYS A 305 47.56 -3.13 -34.42
C LYS A 305 47.76 -3.56 -35.86
#